data_AF-A2STC2-F1
#
_entry.id   AF-A2STC2-F1
#
_cell.length_a   1.000
_cell.length_b   1.000
_cell.length_c   1.000
_cell.angle_alpha   90.00
_cell.angle_beta   90.00
_cell.angle_gamma   90.00
#
_symmetry.space_group_name_H-M   'P 1'
#
loop_
_entity.id
_entity.type
_entity.pdbx_description
1 polymer ?
#
loop_
_entity_poly.entity_id
_entity_poly.type
_entity_poly.pdbx_seq_one_letter_code
_entity_poly.pdbx_strand_id
1 'polypeptide(L)'
;MTEKNGNLTAADFHHELYRRFDAATERGSSHIEVTAGELHKTLKASNRLSMCSNALYDMQNIGDVILSVPSGGVGSSLLIRYSLPREKGLNLELSIYERSAVLSGYEMRMKRFIEIAAVHPVFRDLDPISRQKKSETATRKLCDITMSIAELICKQQKIRADNTKFGTLCGVIGRTGLLSDDALYALDFVRIVGNTNARKIPDTYLLTTNVFSYASYAFLIFAEEVIEKRLVWKKEKAE
;
A
#
# COMPACT_ATOMS: atom_id res chain seq x y z
N MET A 1 16.71 34.74 -10.97
CA MET A 1 17.28 33.69 -10.10
C MET A 1 16.12 32.95 -9.46
N THR A 2 15.87 31.71 -9.84
CA THR A 2 14.79 30.89 -9.26
C THR A 2 15.29 30.28 -7.94
N GLU A 3 14.69 30.69 -6.83
CA GLU A 3 14.90 30.06 -5.53
C GLU A 3 14.65 28.56 -5.64
N LYS A 4 15.70 27.77 -5.43
CA LYS A 4 15.64 26.31 -5.35
C LYS A 4 15.28 25.96 -3.92
N ASN A 5 14.13 25.32 -3.70
CA ASN A 5 13.76 24.82 -2.37
C ASN A 5 14.59 23.57 -2.04
N GLY A 6 15.74 23.77 -1.39
CA GLY A 6 16.63 22.69 -0.96
C GLY A 6 16.05 21.78 0.13
N ASN A 7 14.95 22.18 0.78
CA ASN A 7 14.39 21.52 1.95
C ASN A 7 13.10 20.73 1.69
N LEU A 8 12.77 20.44 0.42
CA LEU A 8 11.60 19.62 0.09
C LEU A 8 11.77 18.17 0.57
N THR A 9 10.71 17.66 1.18
CA THR A 9 10.56 16.31 1.72
C THR A 9 9.52 15.52 0.91
N ALA A 10 9.42 14.21 1.14
CA ALA A 10 8.38 13.39 0.52
C ALA A 10 6.95 13.89 0.87
N ALA A 11 6.76 14.42 2.08
CA ALA A 11 5.49 14.97 2.52
C ALA A 11 5.00 16.13 1.65
N ASP A 12 5.90 16.97 1.15
CA ASP A 12 5.54 18.11 0.30
C ASP A 12 4.98 17.63 -1.06
N PHE A 13 5.55 16.57 -1.62
CA PHE A 13 5.03 15.93 -2.83
C PHE A 13 3.66 15.30 -2.60
N HIS A 14 3.46 14.64 -1.46
CA HIS A 14 2.17 14.04 -1.10
C HIS A 14 1.09 15.10 -0.89
N HIS A 15 1.40 16.19 -0.19
CA HIS A 15 0.46 17.31 -0.01
C HIS A 15 0.05 17.93 -1.34
N GLU A 16 0.99 18.17 -2.24
CA GLU A 16 0.67 18.71 -3.56
C GLU A 16 -0.18 17.74 -4.39
N LEU A 17 0.04 16.43 -4.27
CA LEU A 17 -0.81 15.42 -4.91
C LEU A 17 -2.23 15.43 -4.34
N TYR A 18 -2.40 15.51 -3.01
CA TYR A 18 -3.72 15.65 -2.39
C TYR A 18 -4.44 16.91 -2.85
N ARG A 19 -3.77 18.06 -2.83
CA ARG A 19 -4.33 19.32 -3.33
C ARG A 19 -4.85 19.20 -4.76
N ARG A 20 -4.15 18.45 -5.63
CA ARG A 20 -4.59 18.18 -7.01
C ARG A 20 -5.78 17.24 -7.07
N PHE A 21 -5.83 16.23 -6.21
CA PHE A 21 -6.95 15.29 -6.11
C PHE A 21 -8.23 16.00 -5.66
N ASP A 22 -8.12 16.84 -4.63
CA ASP A 22 -9.24 17.62 -4.09
C ASP A 22 -9.79 18.57 -5.17
N ALA A 23 -8.90 19.36 -5.79
CA ALA A 23 -9.30 20.28 -6.85
C ALA A 23 -9.91 19.57 -8.07
N ALA A 24 -9.47 18.35 -8.42
CA ALA A 24 -10.07 17.57 -9.50
C ALA A 24 -11.42 16.97 -9.12
N THR A 25 -11.57 16.54 -7.86
CA THR A 25 -12.83 16.02 -7.31
C THR A 25 -13.88 17.12 -7.22
N GLU A 26 -13.51 18.32 -6.76
CA GLU A 26 -14.37 19.52 -6.74
C GLU A 26 -14.89 19.89 -8.14
N ARG A 27 -14.10 19.60 -9.19
CA ARG A 27 -14.51 19.77 -10.60
C ARG A 27 -15.32 18.59 -11.17
N GLY A 28 -15.65 17.58 -10.35
CA GLY A 28 -16.38 16.39 -10.77
C GLY A 28 -15.59 15.46 -11.70
N SER A 29 -14.26 15.57 -11.74
CA SER A 29 -13.43 14.67 -12.56
C SER A 29 -13.39 13.27 -11.94
N SER A 30 -13.61 12.24 -12.76
CA SER A 30 -13.51 10.84 -12.32
C SER A 30 -12.07 10.32 -12.25
N HIS A 31 -11.12 11.08 -12.80
CA HIS A 31 -9.69 10.77 -12.76
C HIS A 31 -8.85 12.03 -12.96
N ILE A 32 -7.57 11.94 -12.58
CA ILE A 32 -6.55 12.94 -12.89
C ILE A 32 -5.26 12.25 -13.30
N GLU A 33 -4.60 12.76 -14.33
CA GLU A 33 -3.28 12.31 -14.75
C GLU A 33 -2.22 13.25 -14.19
N VAL A 34 -1.17 12.68 -13.58
CA VAL A 34 -0.05 13.47 -13.04
C VAL A 34 1.25 12.87 -13.52
N THR A 35 2.10 13.73 -14.07
CA THR A 35 3.49 13.37 -14.41
C THR A 35 4.45 13.76 -13.29
N ALA A 36 5.49 12.95 -13.06
CA ALA A 36 6.55 13.30 -12.12
C ALA A 36 7.27 14.59 -12.53
N GLY A 37 7.40 14.85 -13.84
CA GLY A 37 8.02 16.06 -14.37
C GLY A 37 7.24 17.33 -14.03
N GLU A 38 5.91 17.31 -14.18
CA GLU A 38 5.05 18.44 -13.82
C GLU A 38 5.06 18.69 -12.31
N LEU A 39 4.88 17.63 -11.50
CA LEU A 39 4.89 17.74 -10.04
C LEU A 39 6.22 18.32 -9.52
N HIS A 40 7.35 17.83 -10.07
CA HIS A 40 8.68 18.32 -9.74
C HIS A 40 8.88 19.81 -10.11
N LYS A 41 8.34 20.25 -11.26
CA LYS A 41 8.38 21.66 -11.68
C LYS A 41 7.53 22.55 -10.78
N THR A 42 6.32 22.11 -10.42
CA THR A 42 5.41 22.87 -9.55
C THR A 42 6.04 23.18 -8.21
N LEU A 43 6.70 22.19 -7.60
CA LEU A 43 7.38 22.39 -6.32
C LEU A 43 8.77 23.05 -6.45
N LYS A 44 9.22 23.37 -7.68
CA LYS A 44 10.58 23.86 -7.96
C LYS A 44 11.65 22.97 -7.31
N ALA A 45 11.40 21.67 -7.33
CA ALA A 45 12.28 20.70 -6.73
C ALA A 45 13.60 20.64 -7.52
N SER A 46 14.73 20.47 -6.83
CA SER A 46 16.05 20.37 -7.46
C SER A 46 16.70 19.05 -7.03
N ASN A 47 17.13 18.23 -7.98
CA ASN A 47 17.75 16.92 -7.72
C ASN A 47 16.88 15.97 -6.86
N ARG A 48 15.55 16.12 -6.90
CA ARG A 48 14.60 15.29 -6.14
C ARG A 48 13.66 14.49 -7.03
N LEU A 49 14.02 14.25 -8.29
CA LEU A 49 13.16 13.52 -9.24
C LEU A 49 12.85 12.08 -8.77
N SER A 50 13.80 11.43 -8.10
CA SER A 50 13.58 10.13 -7.47
C SER A 50 12.55 10.19 -6.34
N MET A 51 12.67 11.18 -5.45
CA MET A 51 11.69 11.41 -4.38
C MET A 51 10.31 11.73 -4.95
N CYS A 52 10.22 12.57 -5.99
CA CYS A 52 8.99 12.87 -6.71
C CYS A 52 8.35 11.61 -7.30
N SER A 53 9.15 10.78 -7.99
CA SER A 53 8.65 9.54 -8.60
C SER A 53 8.16 8.54 -7.55
N ASN A 54 8.88 8.41 -6.43
CA ASN A 54 8.44 7.59 -5.30
C ASN A 54 7.14 8.13 -4.71
N ALA A 55 6.99 9.45 -4.57
CA ALA A 55 5.76 10.04 -4.07
C ALA A 55 4.55 9.76 -4.98
N LEU A 56 4.74 9.68 -6.30
CA LEU A 56 3.70 9.23 -7.21
C LEU A 56 3.31 7.77 -6.93
N TYR A 57 4.27 6.86 -6.82
CA TYR A 57 3.99 5.45 -6.50
C TYR A 57 3.33 5.28 -5.12
N ASP A 58 3.77 6.05 -4.14
CA ASP A 58 3.27 6.02 -2.76
C ASP A 58 1.79 6.42 -2.68
N MET A 59 1.37 7.32 -3.57
CA MET A 59 -0.01 7.84 -3.64
C MET A 59 -0.94 7.03 -4.56
N GLN A 60 -0.46 5.94 -5.15
CA GLN A 60 -1.32 5.01 -5.88
C GLN A 60 -2.24 4.26 -4.93
N ASN A 61 -3.47 4.05 -5.36
CA ASN A 61 -4.48 3.20 -4.77
C ASN A 61 -4.96 2.19 -5.82
N ILE A 62 -5.80 1.25 -5.39
CA ILE A 62 -6.54 0.38 -6.31
C ILE A 62 -7.40 1.23 -7.24
N GLY A 63 -7.40 0.84 -8.52
CA GLY A 63 -8.05 1.57 -9.60
C GLY A 63 -7.17 2.61 -10.26
N ASP A 64 -5.99 2.93 -9.72
CA ASP A 64 -5.02 3.79 -10.39
C ASP A 64 -4.22 3.02 -11.45
N VAL A 65 -3.82 3.71 -12.50
CA VAL A 65 -3.17 3.12 -13.66
C VAL A 65 -1.87 3.87 -13.95
N ILE A 66 -0.77 3.14 -14.01
CA ILE A 66 0.49 3.68 -14.53
C ILE A 66 0.39 3.69 -16.05
N LEU A 67 0.47 4.87 -16.66
CA LEU A 67 0.36 5.04 -18.11
C LEU A 67 1.72 5.02 -18.81
N SER A 68 2.77 5.45 -18.12
CA SER A 68 4.14 5.48 -18.65
C SER A 68 5.15 5.34 -17.52
N VAL A 69 6.16 4.49 -17.72
CA VAL A 69 7.28 4.26 -16.80
C VAL A 69 8.59 4.49 -17.55
N PRO A 70 9.51 5.33 -17.05
CA PRO A 70 10.85 5.47 -17.63
C PRO A 70 11.65 4.17 -17.47
N SER A 71 12.67 3.96 -18.32
CA SER A 71 13.46 2.71 -18.34
C SER A 71 14.11 2.33 -16.99
N GLY A 72 14.37 3.30 -16.12
CA GLY A 72 14.89 3.08 -14.76
C GLY A 72 13.83 3.05 -13.65
N GLY A 73 12.53 3.01 -13.99
CA GLY A 73 11.42 3.08 -13.03
C GLY A 73 11.19 4.47 -12.39
N VAL A 74 12.17 5.36 -12.49
CA VAL A 74 12.17 6.72 -11.94
C VAL A 74 12.54 7.71 -13.04
N GLY A 75 11.82 8.84 -13.12
CA GLY A 75 12.08 9.86 -14.13
C GLY A 75 10.88 10.76 -14.41
N SER A 76 11.11 11.85 -15.13
CA SER A 76 10.12 12.90 -15.38
C SER A 76 8.94 12.43 -16.25
N SER A 77 9.14 11.38 -17.04
CA SER A 77 8.12 10.77 -17.88
C SER A 77 7.25 9.73 -17.17
N LEU A 78 7.47 9.49 -15.86
CA LEU A 78 6.54 8.70 -15.05
C LEU A 78 5.18 9.40 -15.04
N LEU A 79 4.14 8.71 -15.52
CA LEU A 79 2.77 9.21 -15.60
C LEU A 79 1.82 8.21 -14.97
N ILE A 80 1.01 8.69 -14.03
CA ILE A 80 -0.01 7.88 -13.36
C ILE A 80 -1.36 8.58 -13.51
N ARG A 81 -2.37 7.81 -13.91
CA ARG A 81 -3.78 8.18 -13.86
C ARG A 81 -4.35 7.72 -12.52
N TYR A 82 -4.77 8.67 -11.71
CA TYR A 82 -5.40 8.45 -10.42
C TYR A 82 -6.93 8.49 -10.57
N SER A 83 -7.61 7.47 -10.07
CA SER A 83 -9.07 7.38 -10.01
C SER A 83 -9.62 8.21 -8.85
N LEU A 84 -10.73 8.91 -9.10
CA LEU A 84 -11.42 9.82 -8.17
C LEU A 84 -12.93 9.48 -8.10
N PRO A 85 -13.63 9.80 -6.99
CA PRO A 85 -13.10 10.38 -5.75
C PRO A 85 -12.25 9.36 -4.98
N ARG A 86 -11.30 9.87 -4.18
CA ARG A 86 -10.46 9.02 -3.30
C ARG A 86 -11.23 8.39 -2.13
N GLU A 87 -12.53 8.69 -2.02
CA GLU A 87 -13.45 8.25 -0.97
C GLU A 87 -13.84 6.77 -1.01
N LYS A 88 -13.51 6.05 -2.11
CA LYS A 88 -13.68 4.58 -2.16
C LYS A 88 -12.74 3.92 -1.13
N GLY A 89 -13.25 3.73 0.08
CA GLY A 89 -12.50 3.16 1.20
C GLY A 89 -12.93 3.61 2.58
N LEU A 90 -13.54 4.78 2.74
CA LEU A 90 -13.84 5.38 4.06
C LEU A 90 -14.68 4.47 4.97
N ASN A 91 -15.70 3.79 4.44
CA ASN A 91 -16.53 2.86 5.22
C ASN A 91 -15.77 1.61 5.68
N LEU A 92 -14.87 1.08 4.84
CA LEU A 92 -14.04 -0.06 5.20
C LEU A 92 -12.93 0.36 6.17
N GLU A 93 -12.33 1.54 5.98
CA GLU A 93 -11.37 2.17 6.89
C GLU A 93 -11.97 2.36 8.29
N LEU A 94 -13.17 2.96 8.37
CA LEU A 94 -13.92 3.12 9.61
C LEU A 94 -14.20 1.75 10.26
N SER A 95 -14.63 0.77 9.48
CA SER A 95 -14.89 -0.58 10.01
C SER A 95 -13.62 -1.30 10.49
N ILE A 96 -12.46 -1.03 9.88
CA ILE A 96 -11.15 -1.53 10.31
C ILE A 96 -10.79 -0.84 11.63
N TYR A 97 -10.95 0.48 11.74
CA TYR A 97 -10.68 1.21 12.98
C TYR A 97 -11.56 0.74 14.15
N GLU A 98 -12.86 0.57 13.92
CA GLU A 98 -13.81 0.12 14.95
C GLU A 98 -13.54 -1.32 15.39
N ARG A 99 -13.33 -2.26 14.45
CA ARG A 99 -13.18 -3.69 14.77
C ARG A 99 -11.80 -4.05 15.34
N SER A 100 -10.78 -3.26 15.03
CA SER A 100 -9.41 -3.48 15.51
C SER A 100 -9.14 -2.94 16.91
N ALA A 101 -9.98 -2.02 17.42
CA ALA A 101 -9.84 -1.38 18.72
C ALA A 101 -10.16 -2.30 19.92
N VAL A 102 -10.80 -3.45 19.68
CA VAL A 102 -11.18 -4.42 20.73
C VAL A 102 -9.99 -5.31 21.10
N LEU A 103 -9.57 -5.27 22.37
CA LEU A 103 -8.40 -6.00 22.89
C LEU A 103 -8.51 -7.53 22.71
N SER A 104 -9.68 -8.12 22.97
CA SER A 104 -9.91 -9.56 22.79
C SER A 104 -9.77 -10.00 21.32
N GLY A 105 -10.11 -9.13 20.37
CA GLY A 105 -9.88 -9.37 18.96
C GLY A 105 -8.40 -9.43 18.60
N TYR A 106 -7.52 -8.70 19.30
CA TYR A 106 -6.08 -8.71 19.05
C TYR A 106 -5.44 -10.06 19.41
N GLU A 107 -5.75 -10.61 20.59
CA GLU A 107 -5.19 -11.89 21.02
C GLU A 107 -5.62 -13.04 20.09
N MET A 108 -6.90 -13.04 19.67
CA MET A 108 -7.39 -14.00 18.68
C MET A 108 -6.66 -13.87 17.34
N ARG A 109 -6.39 -12.65 16.86
CA ARG A 109 -5.61 -12.43 15.63
C ARG A 109 -4.18 -12.97 15.75
N MET A 110 -3.50 -12.72 16.87
CA MET A 110 -2.14 -13.21 17.07
C MET A 110 -2.10 -14.74 17.13
N LYS A 111 -3.09 -15.37 17.77
CA LYS A 111 -3.26 -16.82 17.71
C LYS A 111 -3.45 -17.31 16.27
N ARG A 112 -4.30 -16.61 15.50
CA ARG A 112 -4.55 -16.94 14.09
C ARG A 112 -3.29 -16.83 13.22
N PHE A 113 -2.42 -15.84 13.49
CA PHE A 113 -1.12 -15.71 12.82
C PHE A 113 -0.22 -16.93 13.07
N ILE A 114 -0.18 -17.44 14.31
CA ILE A 114 0.58 -18.65 14.66
C ILE A 114 0.02 -19.86 13.92
N GLU A 115 -1.31 -20.03 13.90
CA GLU A 115 -1.98 -21.12 13.19
C GLU A 115 -1.66 -21.09 11.68
N ILE A 116 -1.77 -19.92 11.05
CA ILE A 116 -1.44 -19.73 9.64
C ILE A 116 0.04 -20.05 9.38
N ALA A 117 0.95 -19.54 10.20
CA ALA A 117 2.39 -19.78 10.06
C ALA A 117 2.76 -21.25 10.17
N ALA A 118 2.06 -22.00 11.03
CA ALA A 118 2.30 -23.43 11.22
C ALA A 118 1.88 -24.28 10.00
N VAL A 119 0.82 -23.87 9.30
CA VAL A 119 0.26 -24.64 8.18
C VAL A 119 0.81 -24.17 6.84
N HIS A 120 1.10 -22.88 6.69
CA HIS A 120 1.46 -22.27 5.42
C HIS A 120 2.88 -21.70 5.46
N PRO A 121 3.89 -22.41 4.89
CA PRO A 121 5.30 -22.00 4.98
C PRO A 121 5.62 -20.60 4.44
N VAL A 122 4.80 -20.10 3.51
CA VAL A 122 4.94 -18.74 2.95
C VAL A 122 4.60 -17.64 3.97
N PHE A 123 3.88 -17.99 5.05
CA PHE A 123 3.50 -17.12 6.15
C PHE A 123 4.29 -17.38 7.44
N ARG A 124 5.37 -18.18 7.38
CA ARG A 124 6.15 -18.58 8.58
C ARG A 124 6.62 -17.41 9.45
N ASP A 125 6.89 -16.26 8.82
CA ASP A 125 7.41 -15.07 9.49
C ASP A 125 6.34 -14.33 10.32
N LEU A 126 5.07 -14.79 10.30
CA LEU A 126 4.03 -14.29 11.20
C LEU A 126 4.20 -14.76 12.66
N ASP A 127 4.79 -15.95 12.89
CA ASP A 127 5.02 -16.45 14.26
C ASP A 127 5.88 -15.48 15.09
N PRO A 128 7.08 -15.05 14.64
CA PRO A 128 7.87 -14.09 15.40
C PRO A 128 7.22 -12.71 15.51
N ILE A 129 6.31 -12.33 14.61
CA ILE A 129 5.56 -11.07 14.71
C ILE A 129 4.47 -11.16 15.79
N SER A 130 3.79 -12.31 15.90
CA SER A 130 2.69 -12.51 16.85
C SER A 130 3.10 -12.31 18.32
N ARG A 131 4.41 -12.45 18.60
CA ARG A 131 5.03 -12.34 19.93
C ARG A 131 5.67 -10.98 20.19
N GLN A 132 5.72 -10.08 19.20
CA GLN A 132 6.33 -8.76 19.34
C GLN A 132 5.38 -7.76 20.02
N LYS A 133 5.96 -6.76 20.69
CA LYS A 133 5.18 -5.60 21.17
C LYS A 133 4.64 -4.82 19.97
N LYS A 134 3.42 -4.28 20.13
CA LYS A 134 2.84 -3.31 19.18
C LYS A 134 3.82 -2.15 19.00
N SER A 135 4.41 -2.03 17.82
CA SER A 135 5.49 -1.10 17.52
C SER A 135 5.57 -0.81 16.03
N GLU A 136 6.20 0.30 15.67
CA GLU A 136 6.47 0.64 14.27
C GLU A 136 7.30 -0.44 13.56
N THR A 137 8.26 -1.04 14.26
CA THR A 137 9.05 -2.17 13.75
C THR A 137 8.18 -3.38 13.43
N ALA A 138 7.22 -3.73 14.29
CA ALA A 138 6.30 -4.84 14.04
C ALA A 138 5.40 -4.54 12.83
N THR A 139 4.90 -3.29 12.71
CA THR A 139 4.13 -2.84 11.54
C THR A 139 4.93 -2.99 10.26
N ARG A 140 6.19 -2.55 10.26
CA ARG A 140 7.07 -2.63 9.08
C ARG A 140 7.31 -4.06 8.63
N LYS A 141 7.65 -4.95 9.58
CA LYS A 141 7.81 -6.38 9.29
C LYS A 141 6.55 -7.01 8.69
N LEU A 142 5.37 -6.63 9.20
CA LEU A 142 4.11 -7.11 8.65
C LEU A 142 3.90 -6.62 7.21
N CYS A 143 4.27 -5.37 6.91
CA CYS A 143 4.23 -4.83 5.55
C CYS A 143 5.20 -5.56 4.62
N ASP A 144 6.41 -5.85 5.07
CA ASP A 144 7.42 -6.60 4.30
C ASP A 144 6.93 -8.01 3.94
N ILE A 145 6.31 -8.71 4.90
CA ILE A 145 5.66 -10.01 4.66
C ILE A 145 4.55 -9.88 3.63
N THR A 146 3.69 -8.87 3.77
CA THR A 146 2.56 -8.63 2.87
C THR A 146 3.03 -8.38 1.45
N MET A 147 4.05 -7.53 1.27
CA MET A 147 4.68 -7.26 -0.01
C MET A 147 5.30 -8.54 -0.61
N SER A 148 5.99 -9.34 0.19
CA SER A 148 6.58 -10.61 -0.26
C SER A 148 5.51 -11.59 -0.76
N ILE A 149 4.35 -11.65 -0.10
CA ILE A 149 3.21 -12.45 -0.55
C ILE A 149 2.62 -11.89 -1.85
N ALA A 150 2.46 -10.57 -1.97
CA ALA A 150 1.98 -9.95 -3.20
C ALA A 150 2.92 -10.22 -4.40
N GLU A 151 4.23 -10.15 -4.19
CA GLU A 151 5.22 -10.57 -5.20
C GLU A 151 5.05 -12.03 -5.59
N LEU A 152 4.84 -12.91 -4.61
CA LEU A 152 4.65 -14.34 -4.85
C LEU A 152 3.35 -14.62 -5.61
N ILE A 153 2.25 -13.92 -5.31
CA ILE A 153 1.00 -13.97 -6.07
C ILE A 153 1.29 -13.60 -7.52
N CYS A 154 1.93 -12.45 -7.77
CA CYS A 154 2.25 -12.02 -9.13
C CYS A 154 3.09 -13.08 -9.88
N LYS A 155 4.10 -13.64 -9.21
CA LYS A 155 4.96 -14.68 -9.79
C LYS A 155 4.19 -15.97 -10.12
N GLN A 156 3.39 -16.49 -9.19
CA GLN A 156 2.69 -17.76 -9.36
C GLN A 156 1.51 -17.65 -10.33
N GLN A 157 0.83 -16.51 -10.34
CA GLN A 157 -0.30 -16.22 -11.22
C GLN A 157 0.13 -15.62 -12.58
N LYS A 158 1.44 -15.54 -12.84
CA LYS A 158 2.03 -15.00 -14.09
C LYS A 158 1.58 -13.57 -14.42
N ILE A 159 1.36 -12.76 -13.39
CA ILE A 159 0.98 -11.34 -13.52
C ILE A 159 2.26 -10.53 -13.75
N ARG A 160 2.30 -9.79 -14.85
CA ARG A 160 3.41 -8.88 -15.14
C ARG A 160 3.25 -7.58 -14.33
N ALA A 161 4.27 -7.24 -13.56
CA ALA A 161 4.41 -5.95 -12.91
C ALA A 161 5.61 -5.20 -13.51
N ASP A 162 5.46 -3.89 -13.71
CA ASP A 162 6.54 -3.05 -14.29
C ASP A 162 7.69 -2.84 -13.30
N ASN A 163 7.43 -3.03 -11.99
CA ASN A 163 8.42 -3.07 -10.93
C ASN A 163 7.86 -3.82 -9.70
N THR A 164 8.69 -4.08 -8.70
CA THR A 164 8.31 -4.76 -7.46
C THR A 164 7.90 -3.81 -6.33
N LYS A 165 7.62 -2.52 -6.59
CA LYS A 165 7.13 -1.63 -5.54
C LYS A 165 5.75 -2.09 -5.08
N PHE A 166 5.50 -1.99 -3.78
CA PHE A 166 4.27 -2.51 -3.18
C PHE A 166 3.00 -1.89 -3.80
N GLY A 167 2.98 -0.57 -4.05
CA GLY A 167 1.85 0.08 -4.73
C GLY A 167 1.58 -0.46 -6.13
N THR A 168 2.64 -0.69 -6.91
CA THR A 168 2.56 -1.33 -8.24
C THR A 168 1.95 -2.72 -8.15
N LEU A 169 2.38 -3.53 -7.17
CA LEU A 169 1.86 -4.88 -6.93
C LEU A 169 0.35 -4.84 -6.61
N CYS A 170 -0.08 -3.97 -5.69
CA CYS A 170 -1.50 -3.81 -5.38
C CYS A 170 -2.31 -3.44 -6.63
N GLY A 171 -1.83 -2.48 -7.41
CA GLY A 171 -2.50 -2.03 -8.63
C GLY A 171 -2.62 -3.11 -9.70
N VAL A 172 -1.56 -3.89 -9.95
CA VAL A 172 -1.63 -4.98 -10.95
C VAL A 172 -2.53 -6.11 -10.48
N ILE A 173 -2.47 -6.51 -9.20
CA ILE A 173 -3.34 -7.55 -8.64
C ILE A 173 -4.80 -7.11 -8.71
N GLY A 174 -5.10 -5.85 -8.36
CA GLY A 174 -6.46 -5.32 -8.44
C GLY A 174 -7.09 -5.38 -9.83
N ARG A 175 -6.30 -5.26 -10.90
CA ARG A 175 -6.80 -5.38 -12.28
C ARG A 175 -7.10 -6.80 -12.73
N THR A 176 -6.64 -7.81 -11.98
CA THR A 176 -6.87 -9.22 -12.34
C THR A 176 -8.21 -9.77 -11.87
N GLY A 177 -8.84 -9.12 -10.88
CA GLY A 177 -10.04 -9.65 -10.22
C GLY A 177 -9.79 -10.92 -9.37
N LEU A 178 -8.53 -11.26 -9.09
CA LEU A 178 -8.20 -12.46 -8.28
C LEU A 178 -8.65 -12.32 -6.82
N LEU A 179 -8.62 -11.11 -6.28
CA LEU A 179 -9.01 -10.79 -4.91
C LEU A 179 -10.31 -9.99 -4.92
N SER A 180 -11.11 -10.14 -3.87
CA SER A 180 -12.27 -9.31 -3.61
C SER A 180 -11.86 -7.87 -3.36
N ASP A 181 -12.82 -6.95 -3.49
CA ASP A 181 -12.59 -5.53 -3.18
C ASP A 181 -12.11 -5.34 -1.72
N ASP A 182 -12.62 -6.14 -0.79
CA ASP A 182 -12.23 -6.08 0.62
C ASP A 182 -10.77 -6.53 0.84
N ALA A 183 -10.35 -7.65 0.27
CA ALA A 183 -8.97 -8.11 0.39
C ALA A 183 -7.98 -7.24 -0.38
N LEU A 184 -8.38 -6.69 -1.53
CA LEU A 184 -7.59 -5.69 -2.24
C LEU A 184 -7.42 -4.45 -1.36
N TYR A 185 -8.50 -3.91 -0.83
CA TYR A 185 -8.42 -2.75 0.05
C TYR A 185 -7.53 -3.03 1.27
N ALA A 186 -7.67 -4.20 1.90
CA ALA A 186 -6.86 -4.57 3.04
C ALA A 186 -5.37 -4.69 2.69
N LEU A 187 -5.04 -5.24 1.52
CA LEU A 187 -3.68 -5.26 0.97
C LEU A 187 -3.11 -3.83 0.80
N ASP A 188 -3.89 -2.94 0.20
CA ASP A 188 -3.50 -1.54 0.00
C ASP A 188 -3.37 -0.77 1.32
N PHE A 189 -4.27 -1.04 2.27
CA PHE A 189 -4.25 -0.44 3.60
C PHE A 189 -2.97 -0.80 4.36
N VAL A 190 -2.55 -2.08 4.35
CA VAL A 190 -1.29 -2.49 4.98
C VAL A 190 -0.10 -1.75 4.35
N ARG A 191 -0.07 -1.61 3.03
CA ARG A 191 0.95 -0.81 2.33
C ARG A 191 0.97 0.64 2.82
N ILE A 192 -0.19 1.28 2.91
CA ILE A 192 -0.34 2.67 3.36
C ILE A 192 0.18 2.84 4.79
N VAL A 193 -0.24 1.95 5.70
CA VAL A 193 0.16 2.00 7.11
C VAL A 193 1.67 1.77 7.29
N GLY A 194 2.28 0.96 6.44
CA GLY A 194 3.72 0.75 6.40
C GLY A 194 4.53 1.92 5.85
N ASN A 195 3.89 2.82 5.11
CA ASN A 195 4.53 4.01 4.57
C ASN A 195 4.17 5.23 5.42
N THR A 196 5.06 5.60 6.34
CA THR A 196 4.90 6.78 7.20
C THR A 196 4.76 8.10 6.42
N ASN A 197 5.10 8.11 5.12
CA ASN A 197 4.87 9.27 4.26
C ASN A 197 3.51 9.23 3.53
N ALA A 198 2.87 8.06 3.38
CA ALA A 198 1.55 7.92 2.76
C ALA A 198 0.47 8.37 3.76
N ARG A 199 0.29 9.68 3.88
CA ARG A 199 -0.63 10.37 4.80
C ARG A 199 -2.10 10.13 4.44
N LYS A 200 -2.62 8.93 4.65
CA LYS A 200 -4.07 8.65 4.64
C LYS A 200 -4.66 8.55 6.04
N ILE A 201 -3.84 8.16 7.02
CA ILE A 201 -4.28 8.04 8.40
C ILE A 201 -4.25 9.45 9.01
N PRO A 202 -5.38 9.99 9.51
CA PRO A 202 -5.37 11.28 10.21
C PRO A 202 -4.36 11.24 11.37
N ASP A 203 -3.63 12.34 11.62
CA ASP A 203 -2.56 12.40 12.62
C ASP A 203 -2.99 11.88 14.00
N THR A 204 -4.28 12.03 14.35
CA THR A 204 -4.89 11.52 15.58
C THR A 204 -4.82 9.99 15.72
N TYR A 205 -4.74 9.25 14.62
CA TYR A 205 -4.66 7.79 14.59
C TYR A 205 -3.21 7.28 14.38
N LEU A 206 -2.33 8.06 13.75
CA LEU A 206 -0.90 7.75 13.58
C LEU A 206 -0.09 7.85 14.88
N LEU A 207 -0.57 8.63 15.85
CA LEU A 207 0.09 8.84 17.14
C LEU A 207 -0.17 7.71 18.17
N THR A 208 -0.79 6.60 17.76
CA THR A 208 -1.26 5.57 18.70
C THR A 208 -0.55 4.24 18.53
N THR A 209 -0.40 3.50 19.65
CA THR A 209 0.02 2.08 19.69
C THR A 209 -0.92 1.14 18.90
N ASN A 210 -1.98 1.68 18.30
CA ASN A 210 -3.00 0.94 17.56
C ASN A 210 -2.67 0.75 16.08
N VAL A 211 -1.68 1.45 15.52
CA VAL A 211 -1.28 1.32 14.10
C VAL A 211 -1.01 -0.14 13.70
N PHE A 212 -0.27 -0.87 14.53
CA PHE A 212 -0.05 -2.31 14.33
C PHE A 212 -1.35 -3.13 14.44
N SER A 213 -2.28 -2.70 15.30
CA SER A 213 -3.58 -3.38 15.46
C SER A 213 -4.45 -3.23 14.21
N TYR A 214 -4.37 -2.08 13.52
CA TYR A 214 -5.00 -1.84 12.22
C TYR A 214 -4.37 -2.69 11.12
N ALA A 215 -3.04 -2.62 11.00
CA ALA A 215 -2.29 -3.38 9.99
C ALA A 215 -2.50 -4.90 10.15
N SER A 216 -2.47 -5.42 11.37
CA SER A 216 -2.69 -6.86 11.62
C SER A 216 -4.10 -7.34 11.28
N TYR A 217 -5.12 -6.50 11.46
CA TYR A 217 -6.49 -6.85 11.07
C TYR A 217 -6.65 -6.84 9.55
N ALA A 218 -6.20 -5.78 8.87
CA ALA A 218 -6.20 -5.72 7.41
C ALA A 218 -5.39 -6.86 6.78
N PHE A 219 -4.21 -7.15 7.31
CA PHE A 219 -3.40 -8.28 6.85
C PHE A 219 -4.17 -9.60 6.93
N LEU A 220 -4.92 -9.83 8.00
CA LEU A 220 -5.65 -11.09 8.17
C LEU A 220 -6.73 -11.26 7.09
N ILE A 221 -7.49 -10.20 6.78
CA ILE A 221 -8.49 -10.23 5.69
C ILE A 221 -7.81 -10.64 4.36
N PHE A 222 -6.69 -10.01 4.04
CA PHE A 222 -5.92 -10.34 2.85
C PHE A 222 -5.39 -11.79 2.87
N ALA A 223 -4.77 -12.19 3.98
CA ALA A 223 -4.13 -13.50 4.11
C ALA A 223 -5.15 -14.65 4.02
N GLU A 224 -6.32 -14.50 4.63
CA GLU A 224 -7.36 -15.52 4.61
C GLU A 224 -7.90 -15.75 3.19
N GLU A 225 -8.15 -14.68 2.44
CA GLU A 225 -8.62 -14.84 1.06
C GLU A 225 -7.52 -15.44 0.14
N VAL A 226 -6.25 -15.05 0.35
CA VAL A 226 -5.11 -15.63 -0.36
C VAL A 226 -4.99 -17.14 -0.12
N ILE A 227 -5.23 -17.58 1.12
CA ILE A 227 -5.22 -19.00 1.51
C ILE A 227 -6.43 -19.72 0.91
N GLU A 228 -7.64 -19.16 1.07
CA GLU A 228 -8.89 -19.73 0.57
C GLU A 228 -8.84 -19.96 -0.93
N LYS A 229 -8.38 -18.95 -1.68
CA LYS A 229 -8.23 -19.01 -3.14
C LYS A 229 -6.96 -19.71 -3.61
N ARG A 230 -6.11 -20.18 -2.68
CA ARG A 230 -4.85 -20.88 -2.95
C ARG A 230 -3.93 -20.11 -3.91
N LEU A 231 -3.87 -18.79 -3.77
CA LEU A 231 -3.13 -17.93 -4.71
C LEU A 231 -1.61 -18.07 -4.56
N VAL A 232 -1.16 -18.50 -3.39
CA VAL A 232 0.22 -18.87 -3.10
C VAL A 232 0.29 -20.24 -2.46
N TRP A 233 1.06 -21.14 -3.08
CA TRP A 233 1.37 -22.44 -2.51
C TRP A 233 2.84 -22.77 -2.75
N LYS A 234 3.42 -23.64 -1.92
CA LYS A 234 4.65 -24.31 -2.35
C LYS A 234 4.25 -25.22 -3.51
N LYS A 235 4.92 -25.12 -4.66
CA LYS A 235 5.02 -26.31 -5.52
C LYS A 235 5.65 -27.36 -4.62
N GLU A 236 4.90 -28.37 -4.22
CA GLU A 236 5.52 -29.65 -3.90
C GLU A 236 6.43 -29.96 -5.08
N LYS A 237 7.68 -30.37 -4.81
CA LYS A 237 8.52 -30.90 -5.87
C LYS A 237 7.70 -32.01 -6.52
N ALA A 238 7.23 -31.77 -7.74
CA ALA A 238 6.87 -32.85 -8.61
C ALA A 238 8.19 -33.56 -8.92
N GLU A 239 8.23 -34.82 -8.51
CA GLU A 239 9.29 -35.83 -8.72
C GLU A 239 10.49 -35.76 -7.75
#